data_AF-A0A1H3JIX4-F1
#
_entry.id   AF-A0A1H3JIX4-F1
#
_cell.length_a   1.000
_cell.length_b   1.000
_cell.length_c   1.000
_cell.angle_alpha   90.00
_cell.angle_beta   90.00
_cell.angle_gamma   90.00
#
_symmetry.space_group_name_H-M   'P 1'
#
loop_
_entity.id
_entity.type
_entity.pdbx_description
1 polymer ?
#
loop_
_entity_poly.entity_id
_entity_poly.type
_entity_poly.pdbx_seq_one_letter_code
_entity_poly.pdbx_strand_id
1 'polypeptide(L)'
;MGWRVARSLDVLLGQLNTLAPQRSKASDGSIGDAAHASRDSDHNPWYGPGIVTARDFTHDPAGGLDGNWLAEKLVASRDPRIKYVIWNRRIVDSRPGNNPWRWVPYNGTNPHTKHVHVSVMPNASAEDQRAWALGGDANVQHIEDEEVLTGPLDHAYEASGERQYHHRTIETRSISSVVGDVWFSVSAGYADMENLFLFFNGVQAPIHVPKVPSDTRQVWAVPDGCGSISWEYDCAGPSSSAVIYGNR
;
A
#
# COMPACT_ATOMS: atom_id res chain seq x y z
N MET A 1 -13.90 17.19 -22.11
CA MET A 1 -14.14 16.23 -21.00
C MET A 1 -12.80 15.63 -20.63
N GLY A 2 -12.44 15.63 -19.34
CA GLY A 2 -11.16 15.08 -18.87
C GLY A 2 -11.26 13.58 -18.61
N TRP A 3 -10.13 12.88 -18.68
CA TRP A 3 -10.01 11.48 -18.26
C TRP A 3 -9.20 11.39 -16.97
N ARG A 4 -9.34 10.27 -16.25
CA ARG A 4 -8.47 9.93 -15.11
C ARG A 4 -8.32 8.42 -14.96
N VAL A 5 -7.33 7.98 -14.19
CA VAL A 5 -7.21 6.58 -13.80
C VAL A 5 -8.18 6.26 -12.66
N ALA A 6 -8.55 4.98 -12.55
CA ALA A 6 -9.26 4.42 -11.41
C ALA A 6 -8.51 4.73 -10.10
N ARG A 7 -9.22 5.24 -9.09
CA ARG A 7 -8.60 5.67 -7.83
C ARG A 7 -7.94 4.52 -7.08
N SER A 8 -8.46 3.30 -7.22
CA SER A 8 -7.83 2.11 -6.65
C SER A 8 -6.42 1.85 -7.22
N LEU A 9 -6.23 2.04 -8.53
CA LEU A 9 -4.93 1.90 -9.17
C LEU A 9 -3.96 3.04 -8.79
N ASP A 10 -4.46 4.24 -8.51
CA ASP A 10 -3.64 5.33 -7.98
C ASP A 10 -3.17 5.05 -6.54
N VAL A 11 -4.00 4.40 -5.71
CA VAL A 11 -3.59 3.92 -4.39
C VAL A 11 -2.49 2.86 -4.49
N LEU A 12 -2.63 1.90 -5.42
CA LEU A 12 -1.57 0.91 -5.67
C LEU A 12 -0.26 1.59 -6.08
N LEU A 13 -0.32 2.55 -7.01
CA LEU A 13 0.84 3.33 -7.44
C LEU A 13 1.52 4.04 -6.26
N GLY A 14 0.72 4.65 -5.38
CA GLY A 14 1.21 5.28 -4.16
C GLY A 14 1.97 4.28 -3.27
N GLN A 15 1.35 3.15 -2.96
CA GLN A 15 1.98 2.10 -2.13
C GLN A 15 3.28 1.57 -2.74
N LEU A 16 3.34 1.38 -4.07
CA LEU A 16 4.55 0.90 -4.74
C LEU A 16 5.65 1.95 -4.82
N ASN A 17 5.28 3.24 -4.93
CA ASN A 17 6.25 4.33 -4.84
C ASN A 17 6.79 4.49 -3.41
N THR A 18 6.00 4.22 -2.38
CA THR A 18 6.47 4.19 -0.99
C THR A 18 7.37 2.99 -0.74
N LEU A 19 6.99 1.81 -1.22
CA LEU A 19 7.77 0.57 -1.07
C LEU A 19 9.14 0.65 -1.79
N ALA A 20 9.15 1.23 -2.99
CA ALA A 20 10.31 1.27 -3.85
C ALA A 20 10.51 2.70 -4.40
N PRO A 21 10.95 3.67 -3.56
CA PRO A 21 10.98 5.09 -3.92
C PRO A 21 11.97 5.39 -5.06
N GLN A 22 13.01 4.58 -5.17
CA GLN A 22 14.04 4.70 -6.20
C GLN A 22 13.72 3.91 -7.48
N ARG A 23 12.58 3.21 -7.55
CA ARG A 23 12.21 2.46 -8.74
C ARG A 23 12.09 3.37 -9.96
N SER A 24 12.58 2.84 -11.07
CA SER A 24 12.31 3.33 -12.40
C SER A 24 10.80 3.37 -12.64
N LYS A 25 10.39 4.41 -13.36
CA LYS A 25 9.01 4.62 -13.83
C LYS A 25 8.92 4.58 -15.35
N ALA A 26 9.99 4.10 -16.01
CA ALA A 26 10.16 4.17 -17.46
C ALA A 26 9.11 3.36 -18.26
N SER A 27 8.43 2.42 -17.62
CA SER A 27 7.32 1.64 -18.19
C SER A 27 6.03 1.80 -17.40
N ASP A 28 5.91 2.85 -16.57
CA ASP A 28 4.64 3.17 -15.92
C ASP A 28 3.68 3.71 -16.99
N GLY A 29 2.51 3.08 -17.11
CA GLY A 29 1.51 3.37 -18.14
C GLY A 29 0.16 3.66 -17.51
N SER A 30 -0.57 4.65 -18.02
CA SER A 30 -1.86 5.08 -17.46
C SER A 30 -2.92 5.44 -18.49
N ILE A 31 -2.54 5.63 -19.75
CA ILE A 31 -3.46 5.83 -20.86
C ILE A 31 -2.80 5.28 -22.12
N GLY A 32 -3.61 4.67 -22.99
CA GLY A 32 -3.18 4.27 -24.32
C GLY A 32 -2.82 5.48 -25.18
N ASP A 33 -1.85 5.34 -26.07
CA ASP A 33 -1.59 6.38 -27.07
C ASP A 33 -2.78 6.52 -28.05
N ALA A 34 -2.76 7.56 -28.88
CA ALA A 34 -3.82 7.82 -29.86
C ALA A 34 -4.04 6.66 -30.86
N ALA A 35 -3.03 5.81 -31.10
CA ALA A 35 -3.16 4.61 -31.93
C ALA A 35 -3.86 3.46 -31.17
N HIS A 36 -3.70 3.41 -29.84
CA HIS A 36 -4.37 2.50 -28.92
C HIS A 36 -5.84 2.86 -28.66
N ALA A 37 -6.21 4.13 -28.83
CA ALA A 37 -7.57 4.66 -28.62
C ALA A 37 -8.64 4.03 -29.54
N SER A 38 -8.23 3.43 -30.67
CA SER A 38 -9.15 2.78 -31.62
C SER A 38 -9.50 1.33 -31.26
N ARG A 39 -8.96 0.79 -30.17
CA ARG A 39 -9.13 -0.61 -29.73
C ARG A 39 -9.92 -0.69 -28.42
N ASP A 40 -10.59 -1.81 -28.19
CA ASP A 40 -11.14 -2.11 -26.87
C ASP A 40 -10.00 -2.44 -25.91
N SER A 41 -9.65 -1.48 -25.04
CA SER A 41 -8.55 -1.58 -24.09
C SER A 41 -8.91 -0.89 -22.78
N ASP A 42 -8.57 -1.53 -21.65
CA ASP A 42 -8.74 -0.94 -20.32
C ASP A 42 -7.81 0.26 -20.08
N HIS A 43 -6.82 0.48 -20.95
CA HIS A 43 -5.99 1.70 -21.01
C HIS A 43 -6.67 2.89 -21.72
N ASN A 44 -7.89 2.71 -22.23
CA ASN A 44 -8.68 3.80 -22.79
C ASN A 44 -9.64 4.38 -21.73
N PRO A 45 -10.01 5.67 -21.82
CA PRO A 45 -10.97 6.27 -20.91
C PRO A 45 -12.40 5.88 -21.29
N TRP A 46 -12.80 4.67 -20.90
CA TRP A 46 -14.01 4.03 -21.40
C TRP A 46 -15.11 3.87 -20.34
N TYR A 47 -14.74 3.81 -19.06
CA TYR A 47 -15.69 3.57 -17.98
C TYR A 47 -16.23 4.88 -17.39
N GLY A 48 -17.55 5.02 -17.26
CA GLY A 48 -18.18 6.19 -16.63
C GLY A 48 -17.76 7.53 -17.25
N PRO A 49 -17.38 8.57 -16.48
CA PRO A 49 -17.05 9.91 -16.99
C PRO A 49 -15.68 10.01 -17.69
N GLY A 50 -15.13 8.89 -18.20
CA GLY A 50 -13.80 8.82 -18.83
C GLY A 50 -12.72 8.24 -17.90
N ILE A 51 -13.05 7.15 -17.20
CA ILE A 51 -12.13 6.45 -16.30
C ILE A 51 -11.35 5.39 -17.08
N VAL A 52 -10.03 5.39 -16.90
CA VAL A 52 -9.11 4.35 -17.35
C VAL A 52 -8.98 3.30 -16.25
N THR A 53 -9.22 2.03 -16.59
CA THR A 53 -9.29 0.91 -15.64
C THR A 53 -8.04 0.02 -15.67
N ALA A 54 -6.97 0.45 -16.32
CA ALA A 54 -5.68 -0.24 -16.33
C ALA A 54 -4.53 0.70 -15.96
N ARG A 55 -3.49 0.10 -15.39
CA ARG A 55 -2.21 0.75 -15.10
C ARG A 55 -1.08 -0.26 -15.26
N ASP A 56 0.02 0.20 -15.83
CA ASP A 56 1.27 -0.57 -15.93
C ASP A 56 2.24 -0.08 -14.85
N PHE A 57 2.92 -1.02 -14.18
CA PHE A 57 3.92 -0.74 -13.15
C PHE A 57 5.27 -1.30 -13.59
N THR A 58 6.27 -0.41 -13.72
CA THR A 58 7.61 -0.78 -14.17
C THR A 58 8.22 -1.89 -13.32
N HIS A 59 8.76 -2.92 -13.97
CA HIS A 59 9.62 -3.90 -13.34
C HIS A 59 11.02 -3.30 -13.19
N ASP A 60 11.44 -3.09 -11.95
CA ASP A 60 12.77 -2.59 -11.62
C ASP A 60 13.26 -3.17 -10.29
N PRO A 61 13.76 -4.43 -10.29
CA PRO A 61 14.29 -5.05 -9.09
C PRO A 61 15.44 -4.27 -8.46
N ALA A 62 16.26 -3.59 -9.27
CA ALA A 62 17.38 -2.80 -8.77
C ALA A 62 16.91 -1.56 -8.00
N GLY A 63 15.80 -0.96 -8.40
CA GLY A 63 15.14 0.12 -7.68
C GLY A 63 14.11 -0.33 -6.64
N GLY A 64 14.02 -1.64 -6.36
CA GLY A 64 13.20 -2.20 -5.27
C GLY A 64 11.82 -2.73 -5.65
N LEU A 65 11.45 -2.74 -6.94
CA LEU A 65 10.17 -3.29 -7.40
C LEU A 65 10.36 -4.47 -8.36
N ASP A 66 10.28 -5.70 -7.84
CA ASP A 66 10.20 -6.91 -8.67
C ASP A 66 8.75 -7.13 -9.16
N GLY A 67 8.62 -7.39 -10.47
CA GLY A 67 7.35 -7.62 -11.14
C GLY A 67 6.80 -9.03 -10.88
N ASN A 68 7.67 -10.02 -10.65
CA ASN A 68 7.25 -11.34 -10.19
C ASN A 68 6.59 -11.23 -8.81
N TRP A 69 7.28 -10.56 -7.88
CA TRP A 69 6.75 -10.31 -6.54
C TRP A 69 5.40 -9.60 -6.59
N LEU A 70 5.31 -8.48 -7.31
CA LEU A 70 4.06 -7.71 -7.41
C LEU A 70 2.92 -8.55 -7.99
N ALA A 71 3.16 -9.24 -9.10
CA ALA A 71 2.14 -10.07 -9.75
C ALA A 71 1.66 -11.20 -8.83
N GLU A 72 2.56 -11.86 -8.12
CA GLU A 72 2.22 -12.94 -7.18
C GLU A 72 1.43 -12.43 -5.98
N LYS A 73 1.83 -11.31 -5.37
CA LYS A 73 1.09 -10.70 -4.24
C LYS A 73 -0.32 -10.28 -4.64
N LEU A 74 -0.47 -9.63 -5.79
CA LEU A 74 -1.80 -9.24 -6.31
C LEU A 74 -2.68 -10.46 -6.55
N VAL A 75 -2.16 -11.52 -7.19
CA VAL A 75 -2.94 -12.74 -7.46
C VAL A 75 -3.27 -13.49 -6.16
N ALA A 76 -2.34 -13.55 -5.20
CA ALA A 76 -2.56 -14.19 -3.90
C ALA A 76 -3.60 -13.45 -3.05
N SER A 77 -3.65 -12.11 -3.12
CA SER A 77 -4.61 -11.30 -2.37
C SER A 77 -6.08 -11.59 -2.72
N ARG A 78 -6.31 -12.09 -3.94
CA ARG A 78 -7.65 -12.25 -4.53
C ARG A 78 -8.53 -11.01 -4.40
N ASP A 79 -7.91 -9.83 -4.48
CA ASP A 79 -8.62 -8.57 -4.28
C ASP A 79 -9.78 -8.44 -5.30
N PRO A 80 -11.02 -8.16 -4.83
CA PRO A 80 -12.21 -8.13 -5.68
C PRO A 80 -12.17 -7.00 -6.72
N ARG A 81 -11.26 -6.03 -6.58
CA ARG A 81 -11.05 -4.97 -7.56
C ARG A 81 -10.36 -5.49 -8.81
N ILE A 82 -9.57 -6.57 -8.72
CA ILE A 82 -8.79 -7.08 -9.86
C ILE A 82 -9.73 -7.67 -10.91
N LYS A 83 -9.60 -7.22 -12.16
CA LYS A 83 -10.19 -7.85 -13.34
C LYS A 83 -9.23 -8.89 -13.91
N TYR A 84 -7.98 -8.48 -14.16
CA TYR A 84 -6.90 -9.38 -14.55
C TYR A 84 -5.52 -8.75 -14.32
N VAL A 85 -4.49 -9.59 -14.24
CA VAL A 85 -3.07 -9.21 -14.14
C VAL A 85 -2.31 -9.90 -15.28
N ILE A 86 -1.46 -9.17 -15.99
CA ILE A 86 -0.58 -9.71 -17.03
C ILE A 86 0.87 -9.47 -16.62
N TRP A 87 1.65 -10.54 -16.61
CA TRP A 87 3.06 -10.48 -16.28
C TRP A 87 3.83 -11.61 -16.96
N ASN A 88 4.97 -11.26 -17.56
CA ASN A 88 5.94 -12.20 -18.13
C ASN A 88 5.28 -13.27 -19.02
N ARG A 89 4.57 -12.81 -20.06
CA ARG A 89 3.85 -13.66 -21.04
C ARG A 89 2.79 -14.59 -20.42
N ARG A 90 2.27 -14.25 -19.24
CA ARG A 90 1.19 -14.96 -18.57
C ARG A 90 0.09 -13.98 -18.15
N ILE A 91 -1.14 -14.47 -18.06
CA ILE A 91 -2.29 -13.71 -17.59
C ILE A 91 -3.04 -14.53 -16.52
N VAL A 92 -3.53 -13.84 -15.49
CA VAL A 92 -4.55 -14.32 -14.55
C VAL A 92 -5.75 -13.40 -14.68
N ASP A 93 -6.92 -13.98 -14.88
CA ASP A 93 -8.19 -13.26 -14.87
C ASP A 93 -8.99 -13.65 -13.62
N SER A 94 -9.80 -12.74 -13.07
CA SER A 94 -10.66 -13.03 -11.92
C SER A 94 -12.09 -13.38 -12.33
N ARG A 95 -12.48 -13.07 -13.58
CA ARG A 95 -13.87 -13.15 -14.03
C ARG A 95 -14.28 -14.61 -14.23
N PRO A 96 -15.53 -14.97 -13.90
CA PRO A 96 -16.08 -16.27 -14.22
C PRO A 96 -15.95 -16.59 -15.72
N GLY A 97 -15.55 -17.81 -16.05
CA GLY A 97 -15.37 -18.26 -17.44
C GLY A 97 -13.97 -18.04 -18.04
N ASN A 98 -13.08 -17.31 -17.36
CA ASN A 98 -11.72 -17.03 -17.85
C ASN A 98 -10.60 -17.76 -17.07
N ASN A 99 -10.88 -18.97 -16.54
CA ASN A 99 -9.98 -19.69 -15.63
C ASN A 99 -9.59 -18.84 -14.40
N PRO A 100 -10.56 -18.49 -13.54
CA PRO A 100 -10.36 -17.50 -12.49
C PRO A 100 -9.19 -17.87 -11.58
N TRP A 101 -8.31 -16.90 -11.32
CA TRP A 101 -7.15 -17.02 -10.43
C TRP A 101 -6.10 -18.07 -10.84
N ARG A 102 -6.09 -18.49 -12.11
CA ARG A 102 -5.10 -19.43 -12.65
C ARG A 102 -4.25 -18.76 -13.73
N TRP A 103 -2.93 -18.86 -13.59
CA TRP A 103 -2.01 -18.41 -14.63
C TRP A 103 -2.20 -19.24 -15.90
N VAL A 104 -2.43 -18.55 -17.01
CA VAL A 104 -2.47 -19.13 -18.36
C VAL A 104 -1.53 -18.37 -19.29
N PRO A 105 -1.06 -18.99 -20.40
CA PRO A 105 -0.23 -18.30 -21.38
C PRO A 105 -0.92 -17.05 -21.95
N TYR A 106 -0.17 -15.95 -22.06
CA TYR A 106 -0.60 -14.72 -22.70
C TYR A 106 0.12 -14.54 -24.04
N ASN A 107 -0.65 -14.44 -25.12
CA ASN A 107 -0.14 -14.39 -26.49
C ASN A 107 -0.28 -13.00 -27.15
N GLY A 108 -0.59 -11.96 -26.38
CA GLY A 108 -0.65 -10.60 -26.92
C GLY A 108 0.72 -10.07 -27.33
N THR A 109 0.73 -9.06 -28.21
CA THR A 109 1.95 -8.53 -28.84
C THR A 109 2.96 -7.97 -27.84
N ASN A 110 2.50 -7.24 -26.81
CA ASN A 110 3.36 -6.80 -25.71
C ASN A 110 3.55 -7.96 -24.73
N PRO A 111 4.77 -8.48 -24.53
CA PRO A 111 5.00 -9.65 -23.68
C PRO A 111 4.94 -9.36 -22.17
N HIS A 112 4.81 -8.09 -21.73
CA HIS A 112 4.74 -7.70 -20.32
C HIS A 112 5.94 -8.19 -19.48
N THR A 113 7.16 -8.10 -20.04
CA THR A 113 8.41 -8.48 -19.35
C THR A 113 9.12 -7.29 -18.70
N LYS A 114 8.65 -6.06 -18.95
CA LYS A 114 9.22 -4.80 -18.42
C LYS A 114 8.29 -4.09 -17.43
N HIS A 115 7.06 -4.55 -17.31
CA HIS A 115 6.07 -4.00 -16.38
C HIS A 115 5.02 -5.06 -16.08
N VAL A 116 4.42 -4.95 -14.90
CA VAL A 116 3.20 -5.67 -14.53
C VAL A 116 2.02 -4.83 -14.98
N HIS A 117 1.13 -5.41 -15.78
CA HIS A 117 -0.13 -4.78 -16.13
C HIS A 117 -1.22 -5.24 -15.19
N VAL A 118 -1.95 -4.28 -14.63
CA VAL A 118 -3.08 -4.53 -13.73
C VAL A 118 -4.31 -3.82 -14.29
N SER A 119 -5.38 -4.58 -14.50
CA SER A 119 -6.69 -4.04 -14.82
C SER A 119 -7.66 -4.29 -13.66
N VAL A 120 -8.49 -3.29 -13.35
CA VAL A 120 -9.53 -3.36 -12.32
C VAL A 120 -10.93 -3.45 -12.94
N MET A 121 -11.87 -3.97 -12.15
CA MET A 121 -13.24 -4.16 -12.59
C MET A 121 -13.91 -2.81 -12.92
N PRO A 122 -14.62 -2.69 -14.05
CA PRO A 122 -15.32 -1.48 -14.46
C PRO A 122 -16.66 -1.33 -13.72
N ASN A 123 -16.57 -1.23 -12.39
CA ASN A 123 -17.70 -1.04 -11.49
C ASN A 123 -17.26 -0.13 -10.33
N ALA A 124 -18.09 0.01 -9.28
CA ALA A 124 -17.80 0.89 -8.15
C ALA A 124 -16.46 0.58 -7.45
N SER A 125 -15.96 -0.67 -7.54
CA SER A 125 -14.68 -1.06 -6.92
C SER A 125 -13.44 -0.41 -7.57
N ALA A 126 -13.55 0.11 -8.80
CA ALA A 126 -12.50 0.93 -9.41
C ALA A 126 -12.21 2.22 -8.61
N GLU A 127 -13.19 2.70 -7.84
CA GLU A 127 -13.06 3.90 -7.02
C GLU A 127 -12.67 3.61 -5.56
N ASP A 128 -12.53 2.33 -5.20
CA ASP A 128 -12.23 1.91 -3.84
C ASP A 128 -10.76 2.19 -3.48
N GLN A 129 -10.58 3.17 -2.61
CA GLN A 129 -9.28 3.68 -2.18
C GLN A 129 -8.66 2.94 -0.98
N ARG A 130 -9.25 1.82 -0.53
CA ARG A 130 -8.60 0.99 0.48
C ARG A 130 -7.22 0.55 0.01
N ALA A 131 -6.27 0.43 0.93
CA ALA A 131 -4.93 -0.07 0.61
C ALA A 131 -5.00 -1.47 -0.02
N TRP A 132 -4.07 -1.75 -0.94
CA TRP A 132 -3.87 -3.08 -1.51
C TRP A 132 -3.11 -3.95 -0.51
N ALA A 133 -3.62 -5.16 -0.30
CA ALA A 133 -2.99 -6.16 0.56
C ALA A 133 -1.80 -6.81 -0.17
N LEU A 134 -0.65 -6.13 -0.14
CA LEU A 134 0.56 -6.59 -0.81
C LEU A 134 1.41 -7.54 0.04
N GLY A 135 1.13 -7.70 1.33
CA GLY A 135 1.84 -8.58 2.28
C GLY A 135 3.35 -8.27 2.37
N GLY A 136 3.81 -7.79 3.52
CA GLY A 136 5.24 -7.58 3.77
C GLY A 136 6.07 -8.83 3.47
N ASP A 137 7.12 -8.66 2.66
CA ASP A 137 8.48 -9.17 2.88
C ASP A 137 9.18 -9.54 1.57
N ALA A 138 10.21 -8.75 1.24
CA ALA A 138 11.40 -9.23 0.57
C ALA A 138 12.55 -9.05 1.57
N ASN A 139 12.91 -10.13 2.27
CA ASN A 139 13.97 -10.25 3.28
C ASN A 139 13.74 -9.63 4.67
N VAL A 140 12.72 -10.09 5.40
CA VAL A 140 12.80 -10.15 6.87
C VAL A 140 12.50 -11.59 7.29
N GLN A 141 13.33 -12.16 8.16
CA GLN A 141 13.05 -13.47 8.72
C GLN A 141 11.85 -13.35 9.65
N HIS A 142 10.73 -13.97 9.26
CA HIS A 142 9.57 -14.17 10.10
C HIS A 142 9.93 -15.10 11.27
N ILE A 143 9.90 -14.56 12.49
CA ILE A 143 9.58 -15.36 13.67
C ILE A 143 8.06 -15.30 13.77
N GLU A 144 7.42 -16.44 13.51
CA GLU A 144 6.01 -16.66 13.83
C GLU A 144 5.85 -16.57 15.35
N ASP A 145 4.79 -15.91 15.83
CA ASP A 145 4.02 -16.43 16.95
C ASP A 145 2.60 -15.84 16.90
N GLU A 146 1.63 -16.73 16.75
CA GLU A 146 0.26 -16.49 17.17
C GLU A 146 0.24 -16.37 18.70
N GLU A 147 0.10 -15.17 19.26
CA GLU A 147 -0.39 -15.05 20.64
C GLU A 147 -1.42 -13.92 20.82
N VAL A 148 -2.53 -14.39 21.38
CA VAL A 148 -3.61 -13.71 22.10
C VAL A 148 -3.34 -12.24 22.48
N LEU A 149 -4.23 -11.38 21.99
CA LEU A 149 -4.40 -9.98 22.39
C LEU A 149 -4.67 -9.82 23.90
N THR A 150 -3.62 -9.66 24.71
CA THR A 150 -3.70 -9.00 26.03
C THR A 150 -2.36 -8.35 26.42
N GLY A 151 -2.16 -7.08 26.08
CA GLY A 151 -1.05 -6.27 26.63
C GLY A 151 -0.46 -5.24 25.66
N PRO A 152 0.19 -4.17 26.16
CA PRO A 152 0.88 -3.20 25.31
C PRO A 152 2.06 -3.89 24.62
N LEU A 153 1.96 -4.05 23.31
CA LEU A 153 3.04 -4.58 22.47
C LEU A 153 4.13 -3.51 22.33
N ASP A 154 5.04 -3.44 23.30
CA ASP A 154 6.30 -2.72 23.16
C ASP A 154 7.21 -3.53 22.20
N HIS A 155 7.12 -3.23 20.90
CA HIS A 155 8.15 -3.68 19.96
C HIS A 155 9.37 -2.78 20.16
N ALA A 156 10.45 -3.33 20.72
CA ALA A 156 11.74 -2.65 20.81
C ALA A 156 12.54 -2.92 19.52
N TYR A 157 12.92 -1.86 18.79
CA TYR A 157 13.82 -1.96 17.64
C TYR A 157 15.28 -2.02 18.08
N GLU A 158 16.10 -2.91 17.53
CA GLU A 158 17.53 -2.99 17.83
C GLU A 158 18.28 -1.76 17.30
N ALA A 159 19.24 -1.24 18.08
CA ALA A 159 20.02 -0.07 17.70
C ALA A 159 20.90 -0.36 16.46
N SER A 160 20.81 0.44 15.39
CA SER A 160 21.76 0.42 14.28
C SER A 160 22.31 1.82 13.99
N GLY A 161 23.55 1.88 13.51
CA GLY A 161 24.22 3.13 13.14
C GLY A 161 23.75 3.74 11.81
N GLU A 162 22.71 3.17 11.19
CA GLU A 162 22.11 3.63 9.94
C GLU A 162 20.75 4.26 10.24
N ARG A 163 20.28 5.21 9.41
CA ARG A 163 18.91 5.74 9.56
C ARG A 163 17.93 4.60 9.38
N GLN A 164 17.18 4.28 10.43
CA GLN A 164 16.15 3.27 10.37
C GLN A 164 14.82 3.91 9.99
N TYR A 165 14.18 3.35 8.97
CA TYR A 165 12.84 3.72 8.55
C TYR A 165 11.85 2.71 9.11
N HIS A 166 11.01 3.15 10.04
CA HIS A 166 10.02 2.30 10.67
C HIS A 166 8.64 2.65 10.14
N HIS A 167 8.03 1.72 9.41
CA HIS A 167 6.66 1.82 8.95
C HIS A 167 5.85 0.70 9.60
N ARG A 168 4.77 1.05 10.29
CA ARG A 168 3.80 0.08 10.80
C ARG A 168 2.40 0.61 10.55
N THR A 169 1.52 -0.29 10.11
CA THR A 169 0.09 -0.01 10.00
C THR A 169 -0.61 -0.70 11.16
N ILE A 170 -1.40 0.05 11.94
CA ILE A 170 -2.33 -0.54 12.91
C ILE A 170 -3.74 -0.37 12.38
N GLU A 171 -4.44 -1.48 12.22
CA GLU A 171 -5.87 -1.48 11.98
C GLU A 171 -6.60 -1.14 13.29
N THR A 172 -7.31 -0.02 13.29
CA THR A 172 -8.23 0.33 14.37
C THR A 172 -9.53 -0.43 14.10
N ARG A 173 -9.88 -1.39 14.96
CA ARG A 173 -11.18 -2.05 14.84
C ARG A 173 -12.27 -1.00 15.05
N SER A 174 -13.14 -0.83 14.07
CA SER A 174 -14.30 0.06 14.06
C SER A 174 -15.42 -0.38 15.01
N ILE A 175 -15.07 -0.74 16.26
CA ILE A 175 -16.05 -1.12 17.29
C ILE A 175 -16.41 0.04 18.22
N SER A 176 -15.81 1.23 18.04
CA SER A 176 -16.04 2.34 18.96
C SER A 176 -17.23 3.19 18.53
N SER A 177 -18.36 2.98 19.19
CA SER A 177 -19.37 4.03 19.40
C SER A 177 -18.92 5.06 20.44
N VAL A 178 -17.63 5.07 20.81
CA VAL A 178 -17.06 5.95 21.82
C VAL A 178 -16.14 6.96 21.15
N VAL A 179 -16.68 8.15 20.96
CA VAL A 179 -15.96 9.37 20.56
C VAL A 179 -14.98 9.73 21.68
N GLY A 180 -13.69 9.83 21.38
CA GLY A 180 -12.67 10.32 22.33
C GLY A 180 -11.90 9.30 23.16
N ASP A 181 -12.13 7.99 22.98
CA ASP A 181 -11.53 6.92 23.82
C ASP A 181 -10.38 6.15 23.14
N VAL A 182 -9.85 6.62 22.00
CA VAL A 182 -8.71 5.95 21.34
C VAL A 182 -7.57 6.94 21.15
N TRP A 183 -6.41 6.56 21.68
CA TRP A 183 -5.19 7.37 21.63
C TRP A 183 -4.07 6.56 20.97
N PHE A 184 -3.34 7.20 20.07
CA PHE A 184 -2.13 6.64 19.50
C PHE A 184 -0.91 7.26 20.17
N SER A 185 0.09 6.45 20.49
CA SER A 185 1.29 6.91 21.16
C SER A 185 2.56 6.34 20.52
N VAL A 186 3.59 7.18 20.49
CA VAL A 186 4.93 6.84 20.01
C VAL A 186 5.93 7.28 21.08
N SER A 187 6.82 6.38 21.46
CA SER A 187 7.89 6.60 22.42
C SER A 187 9.25 6.52 21.72
N ALA A 188 10.08 7.54 21.90
CA ALA A 188 11.49 7.47 21.54
C ALA A 188 12.25 6.80 22.70
N GLY A 189 13.07 5.81 22.41
CA GLY A 189 13.96 5.19 23.41
C GLY A 189 15.17 6.09 23.68
N TYR A 190 16.35 5.49 23.82
CA TYR A 190 17.58 6.21 24.22
C TYR A 190 18.18 7.14 23.14
N ALA A 191 17.53 7.29 21.98
CA ALA A 191 17.94 8.19 20.91
C ALA A 191 16.75 9.03 20.44
N ASP A 192 17.04 10.25 19.97
CA ASP A 192 16.04 11.12 19.37
C ASP A 192 15.41 10.47 18.14
N MET A 193 14.11 10.70 17.96
CA MET A 193 13.38 10.39 16.74
C MET A 193 13.19 11.68 15.96
N GLU A 194 13.66 11.71 14.72
CA GLU A 194 13.61 12.88 13.84
C GLU A 194 12.60 12.64 12.70
N ASN A 195 12.02 13.72 12.16
CA ASN A 195 11.11 13.69 11.02
C ASN A 195 9.94 12.69 11.16
N LEU A 196 9.26 12.66 12.31
CA LEU A 196 8.10 11.80 12.50
C LEU A 196 6.91 12.32 11.67
N PHE A 197 6.43 11.51 10.73
CA PHE A 197 5.18 11.71 10.03
C PHE A 197 4.14 10.73 10.55
N LEU A 198 3.00 11.23 11.01
CA LEU A 198 1.87 10.45 11.50
C LEU A 198 0.67 10.64 10.57
N PHE A 199 0.11 9.51 10.13
CA PHE A 199 -0.99 9.44 9.19
C PHE A 199 -2.20 8.76 9.85
N PHE A 200 -3.29 9.51 9.99
CA PHE A 200 -4.62 8.94 10.26
C PHE A 200 -5.32 8.77 8.93
N ASN A 201 -5.14 7.58 8.34
CA ASN A 201 -5.33 7.37 6.91
C ASN A 201 -6.74 7.72 6.46
N GLY A 202 -6.84 8.66 5.51
CA GLY A 202 -8.10 9.08 4.89
C GLY A 202 -8.96 10.02 5.73
N VAL A 203 -8.52 10.44 6.93
CA VAL A 203 -9.34 11.26 7.84
C VAL A 203 -8.79 12.67 8.07
N GLN A 204 -7.47 12.85 8.03
CA GLN A 204 -6.87 14.18 8.13
C GLN A 204 -5.51 14.27 7.42
N ALA A 205 -5.00 15.51 7.32
CA ALA A 205 -3.65 15.75 6.84
C ALA A 205 -2.60 15.09 7.75
N PRO A 206 -1.47 14.64 7.18
CA PRO A 206 -0.37 14.08 7.97
C PRO A 206 0.14 15.09 9.00
N ILE A 207 0.40 14.61 10.20
CA ILE A 207 1.06 15.40 11.25
C ILE A 207 2.56 15.20 11.10
N HIS A 208 3.30 16.29 10.95
CA HIS A 208 4.76 16.27 10.98
C HIS A 208 5.26 16.78 12.32
N VAL A 209 6.06 15.96 13.00
CA VAL A 209 6.79 16.32 14.21
C VAL A 209 8.29 16.27 13.86
N PRO A 210 8.96 17.43 13.79
CA PRO A 210 10.37 17.48 13.40
C PRO A 210 11.26 16.63 14.30
N LYS A 211 10.93 16.55 15.60
CA LYS A 211 11.71 15.83 16.60
C LYS A 211 10.87 15.37 17.78
N VAL A 212 11.06 14.11 18.18
CA VAL A 212 10.61 13.54 19.45
C VAL A 212 11.86 13.21 20.27
N PRO A 213 12.13 13.95 21.38
CA PRO A 213 13.34 13.74 22.16
C PRO A 213 13.44 12.32 22.74
N SER A 214 14.67 11.82 22.90
CA SER A 214 14.94 10.55 23.59
C SER A 214 14.24 10.48 24.95
N ASP A 215 13.82 9.29 25.34
CA ASP A 215 13.12 8.99 26.60
C ASP A 215 11.80 9.78 26.78
N THR A 216 11.20 10.25 25.69
CA THR A 216 9.90 10.92 25.71
C THR A 216 8.85 10.17 24.91
N ARG A 217 7.59 10.43 25.27
CA ARG A 217 6.41 9.85 24.62
C ARG A 217 5.50 10.96 24.11
N GLN A 218 5.10 10.84 22.85
CA GLN A 218 4.08 11.67 22.24
C GLN A 218 2.78 10.88 22.10
N VAL A 219 1.65 11.58 22.21
CA VAL A 219 0.32 10.96 22.20
C VAL A 219 -0.66 11.85 21.45
N TRP A 220 -1.45 11.26 20.56
CA TRP A 220 -2.46 11.92 19.75
C TRP A 220 -3.81 11.23 19.90
N ALA A 221 -4.88 12.02 19.91
CA ALA A 221 -6.23 11.47 19.78
C ALA A 221 -6.39 10.90 18.37
N VAL A 222 -6.95 9.69 18.28
CA VAL A 222 -7.26 9.08 16.99
C VAL A 222 -8.57 9.71 16.48
N PRO A 223 -8.59 10.31 15.27
CA PRO A 223 -9.80 10.91 14.72
C PRO A 223 -10.92 9.90 14.51
N ASP A 224 -12.16 10.33 14.73
CA ASP A 224 -13.34 9.52 14.46
C ASP A 224 -13.36 9.04 12.99
N GLY A 225 -13.68 7.77 12.79
CA GLY A 225 -13.70 7.16 11.44
C GLY A 225 -12.33 6.79 10.90
N CYS A 226 -11.24 6.96 11.66
CA CYS A 226 -9.93 6.46 11.28
C CYS A 226 -9.93 4.92 11.33
N GLY A 227 -9.77 4.29 10.17
CA GLY A 227 -9.72 2.83 10.02
C GLY A 227 -8.30 2.24 10.01
N SER A 228 -7.29 3.08 9.85
CA SER A 228 -5.90 2.69 10.02
C SER A 228 -5.00 3.87 10.34
N ILE A 229 -3.95 3.59 11.13
CA ILE A 229 -2.92 4.54 11.50
C ILE A 229 -1.60 4.03 10.95
N SER A 230 -0.86 4.89 10.26
CA SER A 230 0.52 4.63 9.87
C SER A 230 1.42 5.78 10.29
N TRP A 231 2.68 5.50 10.54
CA TRP A 231 3.67 6.52 10.86
C TRP A 231 5.05 6.10 10.37
N GLU A 232 5.88 7.10 10.12
CA GLU A 232 7.22 6.97 9.57
C GLU A 232 8.14 7.96 10.30
N TYR A 233 9.36 7.57 10.60
CA TYR A 233 10.34 8.42 11.31
C TYR A 233 11.77 7.93 11.06
N ASP A 234 12.73 8.83 11.28
CA ASP A 234 14.15 8.54 11.31
C ASP A 234 14.58 8.32 12.79
N CYS A 235 15.13 7.16 13.14
CA CYS A 235 15.80 6.99 14.44
C CYS A 235 17.07 6.13 14.34
N ALA A 236 17.97 6.31 15.30
CA ALA A 236 19.21 5.53 15.45
C ALA A 236 19.17 4.54 16.64
N GLY A 237 18.08 4.54 17.41
CA GLY A 237 17.91 3.69 18.59
C GLY A 237 16.51 3.09 18.67
N PRO A 238 16.26 2.21 19.67
CA PRO A 238 14.95 1.62 19.90
C PRO A 238 13.86 2.67 20.01
N SER A 239 12.69 2.33 19.52
CA SER A 239 11.46 3.11 19.65
C SER A 239 10.31 2.15 19.89
N SER A 240 9.22 2.60 20.50
CA SER A 240 8.01 1.78 20.67
C SER A 240 6.75 2.57 20.32
N SER A 241 5.67 1.85 20.00
CA SER A 241 4.39 2.44 19.64
C SER A 241 3.24 1.61 20.19
N ALA A 242 2.19 2.29 20.64
CA ALA A 242 1.02 1.63 21.20
C ALA A 242 -0.26 2.40 20.88
N VAL A 243 -1.32 1.64 20.60
CA VAL A 243 -2.71 2.13 20.63
C VAL A 243 -3.25 1.90 22.05
N ILE A 244 -3.78 2.97 22.64
CA ILE A 244 -4.34 3.00 23.99
C ILE A 244 -5.85 3.19 23.84
N TYR A 245 -6.62 2.38 24.54
CA TYR A 245 -8.08 2.47 24.60
C TYR A 245 -8.52 2.96 25.99
N GLY A 246 -9.47 3.90 26.04
CA GLY A 246 -10.05 4.50 27.24
C GLY A 246 -9.76 6.00 27.42
N ASN A 247 -10.33 6.57 28.49
CA ASN A 247 -10.09 7.94 28.92
C ASN A 247 -8.65 8.13 29.42
N ARG A 248 -8.04 9.26 29.05
CA ARG A 248 -6.68 9.63 29.44
C ARG A 248 -6.64 10.41 30.75
#